data_AF-A0A2E1J427-F1
#
_entry.id   AF-A0A2E1J427-F1
#
_cell.length_a   1.000
_cell.length_b   1.000
_cell.length_c   1.000
_cell.angle_alpha   90.00
_cell.angle_beta   90.00
_cell.angle_gamma   90.00
#
_symmetry.space_group_name_H-M   'P 1'
#
loop_
_entity.id
_entity.type
_entity.pdbx_description
1 polymer ?
#
loop_
_entity_poly.entity_id
_entity_poly.type
_entity_poly.pdbx_seq_one_letter_code
_entity_poly.pdbx_strand_id
1 'polypeptide(L)'
;MNQESLTKILFYIVIGINLEAYINNFLVNFLIIVPLSFLIYSYFVYKSNIAFSATASFFIGIFVDLISGSYIGLNALVYLITTYIINSYKYVFRLFSYLQISIFFGIIATVYIGLTHLFINISNYSYLILFVSFVTNSILSFILSVIRVYRPIFFRNRRL
;
A
#
# COMPACT_ATOMS: atom_id res chain seq x y z
N MET A 1 -0.93 22.48 -3.75
CA MET A 1 -1.04 21.19 -4.49
C MET A 1 -2.28 20.50 -3.99
N ASN A 2 -3.27 20.30 -4.87
CA ASN A 2 -4.65 19.92 -4.55
C ASN A 2 -4.72 18.74 -3.56
N GLN A 3 -5.52 18.90 -2.51
CA GLN A 3 -6.07 17.77 -1.76
C GLN A 3 -6.65 16.79 -2.80
N GLU A 4 -6.08 15.60 -2.90
CA GLU A 4 -6.76 14.55 -3.65
C GLU A 4 -8.05 14.25 -2.89
N SER A 5 -9.19 14.44 -3.55
CA SER A 5 -10.48 14.24 -2.92
C SER A 5 -10.57 12.80 -2.43
N LEU A 6 -11.14 12.60 -1.25
CA LEU A 6 -11.31 11.27 -0.65
C LEU A 6 -11.98 10.28 -1.63
N THR A 7 -12.88 10.79 -2.49
CA THR A 7 -13.49 10.05 -3.60
C THR A 7 -12.50 9.48 -4.62
N LYS A 8 -11.44 10.23 -4.97
CA LYS A 8 -10.39 9.74 -5.88
C LYS A 8 -9.59 8.62 -5.25
N ILE A 9 -9.24 8.77 -3.97
CA ILE A 9 -8.49 7.76 -3.23
C ILE A 9 -9.29 6.46 -3.17
N LEU A 10 -10.57 6.54 -2.82
CA LEU A 10 -11.48 5.38 -2.82
C LEU A 10 -11.58 4.74 -4.22
N PHE A 11 -11.73 5.54 -5.27
CA PHE A 11 -11.80 5.04 -6.64
C PHE A 11 -10.54 4.25 -7.04
N TYR A 12 -9.35 4.77 -6.74
CA TYR A 12 -8.09 4.06 -7.01
C TYR A 12 -7.94 2.79 -6.17
N ILE A 13 -8.40 2.80 -4.91
CA ILE A 13 -8.39 1.61 -4.06
C ILE A 13 -9.31 0.54 -4.65
N VAL A 14 -10.52 0.88 -5.09
CA VAL A 14 -11.45 -0.07 -5.71
C VAL A 14 -10.86 -0.68 -6.98
N ILE A 15 -10.24 0.13 -7.84
CA ILE A 15 -9.50 -0.39 -9.01
C ILE A 15 -8.36 -1.32 -8.55
N GLY A 16 -7.64 -0.92 -7.50
CA GLY A 16 -6.57 -1.70 -6.87
C GLY A 16 -7.04 -3.08 -6.43
N ILE A 17 -8.18 -3.18 -5.74
CA ILE A 17 -8.76 -4.44 -5.27
C ILE A 17 -9.09 -5.36 -6.45
N ASN A 18 -9.72 -4.83 -7.49
CA ASN A 18 -10.06 -5.63 -8.67
C ASN A 18 -8.80 -6.14 -9.38
N LEU A 19 -7.82 -5.25 -9.61
CA LEU A 19 -6.54 -5.64 -10.22
C LEU A 19 -5.77 -6.65 -9.38
N GLU A 20 -5.76 -6.46 -8.06
CA GLU A 20 -5.15 -7.37 -7.10
C GLU A 20 -5.72 -8.78 -7.24
N ALA A 21 -7.05 -8.93 -7.33
CA ALA A 21 -7.70 -10.23 -7.52
C ALA A 21 -7.25 -10.93 -8.82
N TYR A 22 -7.17 -10.20 -9.94
CA TYR A 22 -6.69 -10.76 -11.21
C TYR A 22 -5.20 -11.11 -11.18
N ILE A 23 -4.37 -10.21 -10.67
CA ILE A 23 -2.90 -10.36 -10.65
C ILE A 23 -2.51 -11.49 -9.71
N ASN A 24 -3.08 -11.55 -8.50
CA ASN A 24 -2.72 -12.58 -7.53
C ASN A 24 -3.17 -13.98 -8.00
N ASN A 25 -4.28 -14.12 -8.73
CA ASN A 25 -4.67 -15.41 -9.29
C ASN A 25 -3.59 -15.99 -10.25
N PHE A 26 -2.86 -15.12 -10.96
CA PHE A 26 -1.72 -15.53 -11.80
C PHE A 26 -0.43 -15.70 -10.98
N LEU A 27 -0.13 -14.78 -10.07
CA LEU A 27 1.12 -14.74 -9.31
C LEU A 27 1.25 -15.80 -8.22
N VAL A 28 0.14 -16.38 -7.74
CA VAL A 28 0.15 -17.47 -6.76
C VAL A 28 0.97 -18.67 -7.25
N ASN A 29 0.97 -18.96 -8.56
CA ASN A 29 1.81 -20.02 -9.15
C ASN A 29 3.31 -19.77 -9.00
N PHE A 30 3.72 -18.51 -8.81
CA PHE A 30 5.09 -18.10 -8.60
C PHE A 30 5.41 -17.81 -7.13
N LEU A 31 4.52 -18.18 -6.19
CA LEU A 31 4.66 -17.95 -4.74
C LEU A 31 4.74 -16.45 -4.39
N ILE A 32 4.13 -15.60 -5.21
CA ILE A 32 4.13 -14.14 -5.06
C ILE A 32 2.71 -13.67 -4.73
N ILE A 33 2.59 -12.82 -3.70
CA ILE A 33 1.36 -12.12 -3.36
C ILE A 33 1.65 -10.62 -3.34
N VAL A 34 0.86 -9.86 -4.09
CA VAL A 34 0.98 -8.40 -4.18
C VAL A 34 -0.30 -7.76 -3.64
N PRO A 35 -0.28 -7.18 -2.43
CA PRO A 35 -1.42 -6.49 -1.85
C PRO A 35 -1.53 -5.08 -2.45
N LEU A 36 -2.06 -5.02 -3.66
CA LEU A 36 -2.02 -3.84 -4.51
C LEU A 36 -2.92 -2.72 -3.99
N SER A 37 -4.10 -3.07 -3.47
CA SER A 37 -5.02 -2.14 -2.80
C SER A 37 -4.35 -1.45 -1.60
N PHE A 38 -3.64 -2.22 -0.78
CA PHE A 38 -2.88 -1.74 0.36
C PHE A 38 -1.73 -0.82 -0.06
N LEU A 39 -0.94 -1.19 -1.07
CA LEU A 39 0.17 -0.38 -1.58
C LEU A 39 -0.31 0.95 -2.18
N ILE A 40 -1.43 0.95 -2.90
CA ILE A 40 -2.06 2.18 -3.42
C ILE A 40 -2.45 3.09 -2.26
N TYR A 41 -3.10 2.55 -1.24
CA TYR A 41 -3.48 3.30 -0.06
C TYR A 41 -2.27 3.90 0.66
N SER A 42 -1.25 3.09 0.94
CA SER A 42 -0.05 3.52 1.64
C SER A 42 0.71 4.61 0.86
N TYR A 43 0.69 4.54 -0.47
CA TYR A 43 1.22 5.58 -1.33
C TYR A 43 0.48 6.92 -1.18
N PHE A 44 -0.86 6.92 -1.14
CA PHE A 44 -1.64 8.15 -0.94
C PHE A 44 -1.37 8.79 0.41
N VAL A 45 -1.28 7.97 1.47
CA VAL A 45 -0.93 8.44 2.82
C VAL A 45 0.45 9.09 2.81
N TYR A 46 1.46 8.44 2.24
CA TYR A 46 2.82 8.98 2.14
C TYR A 46 2.91 10.26 1.31
N LYS A 47 2.16 10.36 0.21
CA LYS A 47 2.12 11.55 -0.64
C LYS A 47 1.39 12.72 0.03
N SER A 48 0.49 12.46 0.96
CA SER A 48 -0.37 13.49 1.54
C SER A 48 0.43 14.53 2.36
N ASN A 49 0.25 15.81 2.01
CA ASN A 49 0.89 16.91 2.74
C ASN A 49 0.19 17.21 4.07
N ILE A 50 -1.09 16.87 4.20
CA ILE A 50 -1.86 16.94 5.44
C ILE A 50 -1.89 15.53 6.01
N ALA A 51 -1.66 15.37 7.32
CA ALA A 51 -1.73 14.05 7.95
C ALA A 51 -3.13 13.46 7.74
N PHE A 52 -3.20 12.30 7.09
CA PHE A 52 -4.44 11.54 7.00
C PHE A 52 -4.88 11.19 8.43
N SER A 53 -6.15 11.47 8.80
CA SER A 53 -6.61 11.16 10.16
C SER A 53 -6.67 9.65 10.37
N ALA A 54 -6.29 9.20 11.57
CA ALA A 54 -6.41 7.80 11.97
C ALA A 54 -7.86 7.29 11.92
N THR A 55 -8.83 8.19 12.09
CA THR A 55 -10.25 7.88 11.93
C THR A 55 -10.61 7.62 10.48
N ALA A 56 -10.14 8.44 9.54
CA ALA A 56 -10.40 8.23 8.11
C ALA A 56 -9.78 6.93 7.61
N SER A 57 -8.56 6.59 8.07
CA SER A 57 -7.90 5.34 7.70
C SER A 57 -8.65 4.11 8.17
N PHE A 58 -9.17 4.14 9.39
CA PHE A 58 -10.01 3.08 9.94
C PHE A 58 -11.27 2.85 9.10
N PHE A 59 -12.02 3.91 8.77
CA PHE A 59 -13.22 3.80 7.94
C PHE A 59 -12.92 3.36 6.50
N ILE A 60 -11.81 3.82 5.91
CA ILE A 60 -11.37 3.35 4.59
C ILE A 60 -11.05 1.86 4.65
N GLY A 61 -10.37 1.38 5.69
CA GLY A 61 -10.07 -0.05 5.82
C GLY A 61 -11.32 -0.91 6.03
N ILE A 62 -12.32 -0.45 6.81
CA ILE A 62 -13.63 -1.14 6.89
C ILE A 62 -14.30 -1.19 5.52
N PHE A 63 -14.27 -0.09 4.77
CA PHE A 63 -14.82 -0.05 3.42
C PHE A 63 -14.13 -1.05 2.48
N VAL A 64 -12.80 -1.19 2.58
CA VAL A 64 -12.05 -2.21 1.83
C VAL A 64 -12.49 -3.60 2.24
N ASP A 65 -12.58 -3.90 3.56
CA ASP A 65 -13.02 -5.21 4.06
C ASP A 65 -14.37 -5.64 3.49
N LEU A 66 -15.33 -4.71 3.39
CA LEU A 66 -16.67 -4.97 2.84
C LEU A 66 -16.65 -5.29 1.33
N ILE A 67 -15.72 -4.71 0.58
CA ILE A 67 -15.65 -4.87 -0.89
C ILE A 67 -14.84 -6.11 -1.28
N SER A 68 -13.73 -6.36 -0.58
CA SER A 68 -12.89 -7.53 -0.82
C SER A 68 -13.51 -8.83 -0.30
N GLY A 69 -14.55 -8.74 0.55
CA GLY A 69 -15.09 -9.90 1.25
C GLY A 69 -14.11 -10.50 2.27
N SER A 70 -13.15 -9.69 2.76
CA SER A 70 -12.20 -10.11 3.80
C SER A 70 -12.80 -9.96 5.20
N TYR A 71 -12.10 -10.50 6.20
CA TYR A 71 -12.52 -10.37 7.60
C TYR A 71 -12.63 -8.90 8.02
N ILE A 72 -13.77 -8.56 8.60
CA ILE A 72 -14.06 -7.21 9.09
C ILE A 72 -12.99 -6.81 10.12
N GLY A 73 -12.29 -5.72 9.85
CA GLY A 73 -11.30 -5.13 10.74
C GLY A 73 -9.85 -5.44 10.38
N LEU A 74 -9.57 -6.39 9.48
CA LEU A 74 -8.20 -6.71 9.09
C LEU A 74 -7.56 -5.55 8.33
N ASN A 75 -8.20 -5.08 7.25
CA ASN A 75 -7.70 -3.92 6.52
C ASN A 75 -7.77 -2.66 7.38
N ALA A 76 -8.82 -2.51 8.20
CA ALA A 76 -8.95 -1.37 9.12
C ALA A 76 -7.77 -1.22 10.08
N LEU A 77 -7.32 -2.31 10.71
CA LEU A 77 -6.19 -2.29 11.63
C LEU A 77 -4.88 -1.99 10.91
N VAL A 78 -4.61 -2.66 9.79
CA VAL A 78 -3.36 -2.43 9.04
C VAL A 78 -3.32 -1.01 8.49
N TYR A 79 -4.41 -0.50 7.93
CA TYR A 79 -4.47 0.85 7.37
C TYR A 79 -4.29 1.91 8.47
N LEU A 80 -4.84 1.67 9.66
CA LEU A 80 -4.66 2.54 10.82
C LEU A 80 -3.21 2.56 11.30
N ILE A 81 -2.60 1.39 11.55
CA ILE A 81 -1.20 1.28 12.02
C ILE A 81 -0.26 1.93 11.00
N THR A 82 -0.47 1.68 9.72
CA THR A 82 0.40 2.21 8.66
C THR A 82 0.27 3.73 8.53
N THR A 83 -0.94 4.29 8.64
CA THR A 83 -1.10 5.75 8.73
C THR A 83 -0.42 6.35 9.95
N TYR A 84 -0.53 5.68 11.11
CA TYR A 84 0.09 6.15 12.33
C TYR A 84 1.62 6.20 12.21
N ILE A 85 2.24 5.15 11.65
CA ILE A 85 3.69 5.10 11.42
C ILE A 85 4.13 6.18 10.42
N ILE A 86 3.45 6.29 9.28
CA ILE A 86 3.82 7.27 8.24
C ILE A 86 3.66 8.71 8.76
N ASN A 87 2.61 9.00 9.52
CA ASN A 87 2.39 10.33 10.10
C ASN A 87 3.42 10.66 11.19
N SER A 88 3.73 9.70 12.08
CA SER A 88 4.71 9.87 13.15
C SER A 88 6.11 10.17 12.61
N TYR A 89 6.52 9.48 11.54
CA TYR A 89 7.85 9.61 10.95
C TYR A 89 7.87 10.43 9.65
N LYS A 90 6.86 11.28 9.41
CA LYS A 90 6.67 11.99 8.14
C LYS A 90 7.89 12.81 7.69
N TYR A 91 8.58 13.47 8.61
CA TYR A 91 9.78 14.25 8.29
C TYR A 91 10.97 13.37 7.92
N VAL A 92 11.13 12.23 8.60
CA VAL A 92 12.17 11.24 8.31
C VAL A 92 11.96 10.62 6.93
N PHE A 93 10.70 10.27 6.61
CA PHE A 93 10.30 9.75 5.30
C PHE A 93 10.59 10.67 4.11
N ARG A 94 10.74 11.99 4.34
CA ARG A 94 11.13 12.95 3.30
C ARG A 94 12.64 13.02 3.07
N LEU A 95 13.43 12.61 4.06
CA LEU A 95 14.90 12.62 4.00
C LEU A 95 15.46 11.29 3.45
N PHE A 96 14.68 10.22 3.56
CA PHE A 96 15.09 8.89 3.11
C PHE A 96 15.24 8.77 1.60
N SER A 97 16.14 7.88 1.18
CA SER A 97 16.32 7.54 -0.22
C SER A 97 15.11 6.74 -0.74
N TYR A 98 14.86 6.81 -2.05
CA TYR A 98 13.78 6.04 -2.68
C TYR A 98 13.89 4.53 -2.43
N LEU A 99 15.11 4.02 -2.31
CA LEU A 99 15.37 2.62 -1.97
C LEU A 99 14.97 2.28 -0.53
N GLN A 100 15.29 3.16 0.44
CA GLN A 100 14.87 2.96 1.84
C GLN A 100 13.34 3.00 1.96
N ILE A 101 12.69 3.92 1.25
CA ILE A 101 11.23 4.05 1.22
C ILE A 101 10.59 2.80 0.59
N SER A 102 11.16 2.28 -0.50
CA SER A 102 10.62 1.08 -1.15
C SER A 102 10.76 -0.17 -0.30
N ILE A 103 11.90 -0.34 0.40
CA ILE A 103 12.09 -1.44 1.36
C ILE A 103 11.07 -1.32 2.49
N PHE A 104 10.85 -0.12 3.02
CA PHE A 104 9.85 0.11 4.06
C PHE A 104 8.44 -0.31 3.63
N PHE A 105 8.00 0.09 2.43
CA PHE A 105 6.70 -0.35 1.91
C PHE A 105 6.65 -1.85 1.64
N GLY A 106 7.76 -2.45 1.20
CA GLY A 106 7.89 -3.90 1.06
C GLY A 106 7.70 -4.64 2.39
N ILE A 107 8.35 -4.17 3.47
CA ILE A 107 8.20 -4.73 4.82
C ILE A 107 6.73 -4.67 5.24
N ILE A 108 6.09 -3.51 5.13
CA ILE A 108 4.70 -3.36 5.57
C ILE A 108 3.74 -4.21 4.72
N ALA A 109 3.95 -4.30 3.41
CA ALA A 109 3.17 -5.18 2.54
C ALA A 109 3.30 -6.65 2.99
N THR A 110 4.50 -7.09 3.41
CA THR A 110 4.66 -8.44 3.94
C THR A 110 4.07 -8.66 5.32
N VAL A 111 4.05 -7.64 6.17
CA VAL A 111 3.30 -7.70 7.44
C VAL A 111 1.81 -7.86 7.14
N TYR A 112 1.27 -7.14 6.16
CA TYR A 112 -0.11 -7.31 5.71
C TYR A 112 -0.39 -8.75 5.23
N ILE A 113 0.44 -9.28 4.32
CA ILE A 113 0.31 -10.65 3.83
C ILE A 113 0.40 -11.65 5.00
N GLY A 114 1.40 -11.51 5.87
CA GLY A 114 1.57 -12.37 7.05
C GLY A 114 0.34 -12.38 7.94
N LEU A 115 -0.26 -11.21 8.21
CA LEU A 115 -1.51 -11.12 8.96
C LEU A 115 -2.66 -11.82 8.24
N THR A 116 -2.86 -11.62 6.93
CA THR A 116 -3.92 -12.32 6.17
C THR A 116 -3.75 -13.84 6.23
N HIS A 117 -2.52 -14.35 6.12
CA HIS A 117 -2.24 -15.78 6.23
C HIS A 117 -2.48 -16.33 7.63
N LEU A 118 -2.20 -15.56 8.69
CA LEU A 118 -2.51 -15.95 10.07
C LEU A 118 -4.02 -16.10 10.30
N PHE A 119 -4.85 -15.28 9.65
CA PHE A 119 -6.32 -15.41 9.79
C PHE A 119 -6.92 -16.50 8.90
N ILE A 120 -6.34 -16.77 7.71
CA ILE A 120 -6.93 -17.68 6.70
C ILE A 120 -6.38 -19.11 6.80
N ASN A 121 -5.09 -19.29 7.08
CA ASN A 121 -4.39 -20.56 6.91
C ASN A 121 -3.21 -20.73 7.89
N ILE A 122 -3.51 -20.89 9.18
CA ILE A 122 -2.51 -21.15 10.23
C ILE A 122 -1.67 -22.41 9.98
N SER A 123 -2.25 -23.45 9.38
CA SER A 123 -1.57 -24.72 9.12
C SER A 123 -0.64 -24.71 7.90
N ASN A 124 -0.86 -23.80 6.95
CA ASN A 124 -0.13 -23.73 5.67
C ASN A 124 0.66 -22.42 5.53
N TYR A 125 1.26 -21.96 6.64
CA TYR A 125 2.07 -20.75 6.64
C TYR A 125 3.43 -20.99 5.98
N SER A 126 3.60 -20.52 4.74
CA SER A 126 4.86 -20.64 4.02
C SER A 126 5.72 -19.39 4.20
N TYR A 127 6.82 -19.54 4.94
CA TYR A 127 7.84 -18.50 5.09
C TYR A 127 8.46 -18.09 3.74
N LEU A 128 8.52 -19.02 2.79
CA LEU A 128 9.08 -18.76 1.46
C LEU A 128 8.19 -17.78 0.69
N ILE A 129 6.86 -17.92 0.75
CA ILE A 129 5.92 -16.97 0.11
C ILE A 129 6.14 -15.56 0.64
N LEU A 130 6.35 -15.40 1.95
CA LEU A 130 6.58 -14.08 2.56
C LEU A 130 7.90 -13.48 2.11
N PHE A 131 8.97 -14.27 2.05
CA PHE A 131 10.27 -13.80 1.62
C PHE A 131 10.27 -13.38 0.14
N VAL A 132 9.69 -14.21 -0.73
CA VAL A 132 9.58 -13.88 -2.17
C VAL A 132 8.68 -12.66 -2.36
N SER A 133 7.55 -12.60 -1.66
CA SER A 133 6.65 -11.44 -1.70
C SER A 133 7.31 -10.18 -1.14
N PHE A 134 8.20 -10.28 -0.16
CA PHE A 134 8.98 -9.14 0.34
C PHE A 134 9.85 -8.54 -0.76
N VAL A 135 10.61 -9.38 -1.46
CA VAL A 135 11.52 -8.95 -2.52
C VAL A 135 10.72 -8.33 -3.67
N THR A 136 9.66 -8.99 -4.13
CA THR A 136 8.86 -8.48 -5.26
C THR A 136 8.12 -7.19 -4.93
N ASN A 137 7.49 -7.08 -3.75
CA ASN A 137 6.81 -5.85 -3.34
C ASN A 137 7.79 -4.69 -3.12
N SER A 138 9.01 -4.96 -2.64
CA SER A 138 10.08 -3.95 -2.53
C SER A 138 10.52 -3.44 -3.91
N ILE A 139 10.73 -4.36 -4.87
CA ILE A 139 11.09 -4.01 -6.26
C ILE A 139 9.96 -3.20 -6.91
N LEU A 140 8.71 -3.65 -6.77
CA LEU A 140 7.55 -2.95 -7.33
C LEU A 140 7.42 -1.53 -6.74
N SER A 141 7.58 -1.39 -5.43
CA SER A 141 7.57 -0.09 -4.74
C SER A 141 8.72 0.82 -5.19
N PHE A 142 9.89 0.24 -5.48
CA PHE A 142 11.04 0.96 -6.01
C PHE A 142 10.76 1.48 -7.42
N ILE A 143 10.24 0.63 -8.32
CA ILE A 143 9.86 1.01 -9.68
C ILE A 143 8.83 2.16 -9.66
N LEU A 144 7.79 2.07 -8.83
CA LEU A 144 6.79 3.13 -8.68
C LEU A 144 7.40 4.45 -8.18
N SER A 145 8.36 4.37 -7.26
CA SER A 145 9.07 5.53 -6.73
C SER A 145 9.95 6.19 -7.81
N VAL A 146 10.64 5.38 -8.62
CA VAL A 146 11.49 5.85 -9.72
C VAL A 146 10.66 6.46 -10.85
N ILE A 147 9.52 5.86 -11.23
CA ILE A 147 8.60 6.43 -12.25
C ILE A 147 8.14 7.85 -11.86
N ARG A 148 7.95 8.11 -10.56
CA ARG A 148 7.63 9.46 -10.06
C ARG A 148 8.79 10.44 -10.27
N VAL A 149 10.03 10.00 -10.10
CA VAL A 149 11.24 10.80 -10.35
C VAL A 149 11.41 11.09 -11.84
N TYR A 150 10.96 10.20 -12.73
CA TYR A 150 10.90 10.38 -14.19
C TYR A 150 9.61 11.06 -14.70
N ARG A 151 8.73 11.50 -13.80
CA ARG A 151 7.73 12.56 -14.09
C ARG A 151 8.23 14.01 -13.84
N PRO A 152 9.41 14.48 -14.26
CA PRO A 152 9.71 15.90 -14.32
C PRO A 152 9.71 16.38 -15.78
N ILE A 153 9.18 17.59 -15.97
CA ILE A 153 9.25 18.46 -17.17
C ILE A 153 7.96 18.61 -18.00
N PHE A 154 7.18 17.57 -18.32
CA PHE A 154 6.06 17.78 -19.26
C PHE A 154 4.82 18.51 -18.68
N PHE A 155 4.59 18.44 -17.36
CA PHE A 155 3.45 19.08 -16.70
C PHE A 155 3.85 20.19 -15.71
N ARG A 156 5.07 20.73 -15.84
CA ARG A 156 5.46 21.95 -15.12
C ARG A 156 4.85 23.15 -15.85
N ASN A 157 3.54 23.35 -15.70
CA ASN A 157 2.95 24.67 -15.92
C ASN A 157 3.61 25.62 -14.92
N ARG A 158 4.61 26.37 -15.42
CA ARG A 158 5.11 27.58 -14.78
C ARG A 158 3.92 28.54 -14.75
N ARG A 159 3.25 28.64 -13.61
CA ARG A 159 2.50 29.86 -13.29
C ARG A 159 3.47 30.72 -12.50
N LEU A 160 4.19 31.57 -13.25
CA LEU A 160 4.59 32.89 -12.77
C LEU A 160 3.32 33.68 -12.44
#